data_AF-A0A316NTU7-F1
#
_entry.id   AF-A0A316NTU7-F1
#
_cell.length_a   1.000
_cell.length_b   1.000
_cell.length_c   1.000
_cell.angle_alpha   90.00
_cell.angle_beta   90.00
_cell.angle_gamma   90.00
#
_symmetry.space_group_name_H-M   'P 1'
#
loop_
_entity.id
_entity.type
_entity.pdbx_description
1 polymer ?
#
loop_
_entity_poly.entity_id
_entity_poly.type
_entity_poly.pdbx_seq_one_letter_code
_entity_poly.pdbx_strand_id
1 'polypeptide(L)'
;MPTLNNSEDGLALTALNYHQRKLEIKEIEKELASMRPVLEDGVDRLGNVTATGSRVAVIPYADKEIQLRKDLRLTAVLVPEAEDILRRHKLTECLETTTIIREDVIQRMYERGEISIDVMKELYVEKETRAFSVKVKKRFHEE
;
A
#
# COMPACT_ATOMS: atom_id res chain seq x y z
N MET A 1 37.51 14.29 14.60
CA MET A 1 36.52 15.36 14.37
C MET A 1 35.22 14.70 13.93
N PRO A 2 34.17 14.63 14.76
CA PRO A 2 32.85 14.24 14.27
C PRO A 2 32.43 15.30 13.25
N THR A 3 31.99 14.88 12.07
CA THR A 3 31.43 15.80 11.07
C THR A 3 30.24 16.54 11.73
N LEU A 4 30.06 17.84 11.44
CA LEU A 4 28.97 18.67 11.98
C LEU A 4 27.57 18.04 11.83
N ASN A 5 27.42 17.02 10.99
CA ASN A 5 26.21 16.21 10.81
C ASN A 5 25.81 15.34 12.02
N ASN A 6 26.68 15.12 13.01
CA ASN A 6 26.40 14.25 14.16
C ASN A 6 26.33 14.98 15.51
N SER A 7 26.36 16.32 15.54
CA SER A 7 26.05 17.07 16.76
C SER A 7 24.54 17.03 17.04
N GLU A 8 24.13 17.19 18.30
CA GLU A 8 22.71 17.24 18.67
C GLU A 8 21.96 18.32 17.89
N ASP A 9 22.57 19.49 17.71
CA ASP A 9 22.03 20.59 16.91
C ASP A 9 21.95 20.25 15.41
N GLY A 10 22.95 19.55 14.87
CA GLY A 10 22.95 19.09 13.48
C GLY A 10 21.87 18.03 13.21
N LEU A 11 21.66 17.11 14.16
CA LEU A 11 20.58 16.12 14.12
C LEU A 11 19.21 16.77 14.27
N ALA A 12 19.07 17.75 15.16
CA ALA A 12 17.83 18.51 15.33
C ALA A 12 17.46 19.27 14.06
N LEU A 13 18.41 19.98 13.43
CA LEU A 13 18.19 20.66 12.16
C LEU A 13 17.81 19.67 11.04
N THR A 14 18.48 18.53 10.97
CA THR A 14 18.17 17.47 10.01
C THR A 14 16.77 16.89 10.23
N ALA A 15 16.37 16.67 11.49
CA ALA A 15 15.04 16.20 11.85
C ALA A 15 13.94 17.22 11.49
N LEU A 16 14.17 18.51 11.74
CA LEU A 16 13.26 19.59 11.34
C LEU A 16 13.09 19.64 9.82
N ASN A 17 14.21 19.60 9.08
CA ASN A 17 14.18 19.58 7.61
C ASN A 17 13.45 18.34 7.10
N TYR A 18 13.72 17.16 7.66
CA TYR A 18 13.02 15.92 7.31
C TYR A 18 11.50 16.03 7.55
N HIS A 19 11.09 16.57 8.71
CA HIS A 19 9.68 16.76 9.02
C HIS A 19 9.00 17.70 8.03
N GLN A 20 9.63 18.84 7.72
CA GLN A 20 9.11 19.81 6.77
C GLN A 20 8.96 19.21 5.37
N ARG A 21 9.98 18.51 4.87
CA ARG A 21 9.91 17.81 3.58
C ARG A 21 8.81 16.75 3.56
N LYS A 22 8.57 16.05 4.68
CA LYS A 22 7.47 15.08 4.78
C LYS A 22 6.10 15.73 4.70
N LEU A 23 5.94 16.94 5.24
CA LEU A 23 4.72 17.73 5.07
C LEU A 23 4.54 18.18 3.61
N GLU A 24 5.61 18.66 2.97
CA GLU A 24 5.59 19.02 1.54
C GLU A 24 5.18 17.83 0.65
N ILE A 25 5.74 16.64 0.88
CA ILE A 25 5.36 15.41 0.16
C ILE A 25 3.87 15.14 0.31
N LYS A 26 3.34 15.25 1.54
CA LYS A 26 1.94 14.98 1.81
C LYS A 26 1.00 15.94 1.06
N GLU A 27 1.35 17.22 0.99
CA GLU A 27 0.57 18.19 0.22
C GLU A 27 0.69 17.95 -1.29
N ILE A 28 1.88 17.64 -1.80
CA ILE A 28 2.08 17.27 -3.21
C ILE A 28 1.27 16.02 -3.56
N GLU A 29 1.28 14.98 -2.73
CA GLU A 29 0.49 13.75 -2.95
C GLU A 29 -1.01 14.06 -3.00
N LYS A 30 -1.49 14.98 -2.16
CA LYS A 30 -2.88 15.43 -2.15
C LYS A 30 -3.23 16.21 -3.43
N GLU A 31 -2.34 17.08 -3.91
CA GLU A 31 -2.51 17.77 -5.18
C GLU A 31 -2.52 16.81 -6.36
N LEU A 32 -1.59 15.85 -6.42
CA LEU A 32 -1.56 14.82 -7.46
C LEU A 32 -2.85 13.98 -7.44
N ALA A 33 -3.34 13.62 -6.25
CA ALA A 33 -4.59 12.88 -6.09
C ALA A 33 -5.81 13.67 -6.59
N SER A 34 -5.81 15.01 -6.49
CA SER A 34 -6.90 15.84 -7.00
C SER A 34 -6.82 16.07 -8.52
N MET A 35 -5.61 16.12 -9.10
CA MET A 35 -5.41 16.26 -10.54
C MET A 35 -5.68 14.96 -11.31
N ARG A 36 -5.40 13.80 -10.69
CA ARG A 36 -5.51 12.49 -11.34
C ARG A 36 -6.89 12.20 -11.96
N PRO A 37 -8.03 12.42 -11.29
CA PRO A 37 -9.36 12.18 -11.88
C PRO A 37 -9.60 12.99 -13.16
N VAL A 38 -9.10 14.23 -13.22
CA VAL A 38 -9.25 15.10 -14.40
C VAL A 38 -8.47 14.54 -15.60
N LEU A 39 -7.24 14.07 -15.36
CA LEU A 39 -6.43 13.42 -16.40
C LEU A 39 -7.06 12.09 -16.84
N GLU A 40 -7.60 11.33 -15.90
CA GLU A 40 -8.28 10.07 -16.19
C GLU A 40 -9.56 10.28 -17.02
N ASP A 41 -10.39 11.29 -16.73
CA ASP A 41 -11.55 11.68 -17.56
C ASP A 41 -11.10 12.16 -18.95
N GLY A 42 -10.02 12.93 -19.02
CA GLY A 42 -9.42 13.36 -20.27
C GLY A 42 -9.04 12.20 -21.19
N VAL A 43 -8.45 11.13 -20.64
CA VAL A 43 -8.17 9.89 -21.39
C VAL A 43 -9.44 9.21 -21.85
N ASP A 44 -10.49 9.19 -21.04
CA ASP A 44 -11.75 8.52 -21.42
C ASP A 44 -12.51 9.25 -22.52
N ARG A 45 -12.38 10.59 -22.58
CA ARG A 45 -13.03 11.44 -23.58
C ARG A 45 -12.25 11.58 -24.88
N LEU A 46 -10.93 11.74 -24.78
CA LEU A 46 -10.06 12.08 -25.91
C LEU A 46 -9.21 10.90 -26.39
N GLY A 47 -9.12 9.84 -25.59
CA GLY A 47 -8.25 8.70 -25.86
C GLY A 47 -8.83 7.76 -26.92
N ASN A 48 -7.96 7.25 -27.78
CA ASN A 48 -8.28 6.18 -28.69
C ASN A 48 -7.99 4.82 -28.04
N VAL A 49 -8.83 3.84 -28.34
CA VAL A 49 -8.62 2.46 -27.90
C VAL A 49 -7.57 1.81 -28.82
N THR A 50 -6.51 1.28 -28.24
CA THR A 50 -5.47 0.54 -28.97
C THR A 50 -5.96 -0.87 -29.32
N ALA A 51 -5.24 -1.55 -30.22
CA ALA A 51 -5.53 -2.96 -30.55
C ALA A 51 -5.47 -3.90 -29.33
N THR A 52 -4.77 -3.51 -28.26
CA THR A 52 -4.67 -4.25 -27.00
C THR A 52 -5.78 -3.89 -25.99
N GLY A 53 -6.69 -2.99 -26.34
CA GLY A 53 -7.79 -2.53 -25.48
C GLY A 53 -7.43 -1.42 -24.49
N SER A 54 -6.16 -0.98 -24.44
CA SER A 54 -5.73 0.19 -23.65
C SER A 54 -6.25 1.48 -24.26
N ARG A 55 -6.44 2.54 -23.46
CA ARG A 55 -6.80 3.88 -23.95
C ARG A 55 -5.59 4.80 -23.93
N VAL A 56 -5.34 5.49 -25.04
CA VAL A 56 -4.22 6.43 -25.16
C VAL A 56 -4.72 7.75 -25.72
N ALA A 57 -4.47 8.84 -25.00
CA ALA A 57 -4.69 10.21 -25.47
C ALA A 57 -3.33 10.89 -25.64
N VAL A 58 -3.16 11.60 -26.77
CA VAL A 58 -1.97 12.38 -27.07
C VAL A 58 -2.39 13.84 -27.19
N ILE A 59 -1.83 14.70 -26.35
CA ILE A 59 -2.18 16.12 -26.26
C ILE A 59 -0.91 16.93 -26.56
N PRO A 60 -0.80 17.55 -27.74
CA PRO A 60 0.29 18.47 -28.02
C PRO A 60 0.11 19.75 -27.20
N TYR A 61 1.15 20.19 -26.50
CA TYR A 61 1.16 21.42 -25.72
C TYR A 61 2.52 22.12 -25.77
N ALA A 62 2.54 23.33 -26.32
CA ALA A 62 3.75 24.12 -26.56
C ALA A 62 4.82 23.35 -27.35
N ASP A 63 5.96 23.07 -26.74
CA ASP A 63 7.09 22.32 -27.27
C ASP A 63 7.07 20.83 -26.90
N LYS A 64 5.98 20.35 -26.28
CA LYS A 64 5.88 19.00 -25.72
C LYS A 64 4.67 18.25 -26.25
N GLU A 65 4.80 16.93 -26.29
CA GLU A 65 3.69 16.02 -26.51
C GLU A 65 3.38 15.27 -25.22
N ILE A 66 2.17 15.44 -24.69
CA ILE A 66 1.73 14.81 -23.45
C ILE A 66 0.96 13.54 -23.79
N GLN A 67 1.53 12.39 -23.47
CA GLN A 67 0.87 11.10 -23.64
C GLN A 67 0.24 10.65 -22.33
N LEU A 68 -1.09 10.51 -22.33
CA LEU A 68 -1.85 9.94 -21.23
C LEU A 68 -2.31 8.52 -21.60
N ARG A 69 -2.13 7.55 -20.69
CA ARG A 69 -2.41 6.14 -20.96
C ARG A 69 -3.19 5.50 -19.80
N LYS A 70 -4.25 4.78 -20.15
CA LYS A 70 -4.92 3.81 -19.27
C LYS A 70 -4.74 2.41 -19.86
N ASP A 71 -3.91 1.61 -19.21
CA ASP A 71 -3.64 0.25 -19.66
C ASP A 71 -4.77 -0.70 -19.27
N LEU A 72 -5.20 -1.54 -20.22
CA LEU A 72 -6.09 -2.63 -19.91
C LEU A 72 -5.29 -3.71 -19.16
N ARG A 73 -5.60 -3.89 -17.88
CA ARG A 73 -5.03 -4.98 -17.06
C ARG A 73 -6.08 -6.07 -16.91
N LEU A 74 -5.82 -7.22 -17.52
CA LEU A 74 -6.61 -8.42 -17.33
C LEU A 74 -5.93 -9.27 -16.27
N THR A 75 -6.56 -9.40 -15.11
CA THR A 75 -6.15 -10.37 -14.08
C THR A 75 -7.08 -11.56 -14.14
N ALA A 76 -6.55 -12.75 -14.41
CA ALA A 76 -7.31 -13.98 -14.30
C ALA A 76 -7.58 -14.25 -12.81
N VAL A 77 -8.85 -14.34 -12.44
CA VAL A 77 -9.29 -14.71 -11.09
C VAL A 77 -10.02 -16.05 -11.20
N LEU A 78 -9.79 -16.96 -10.27
CA LEU A 78 -10.57 -18.20 -10.21
C LEU A 78 -12.04 -17.85 -9.99
N VAL A 79 -12.91 -18.45 -10.78
CA VAL A 79 -14.36 -18.33 -10.57
C VAL A 79 -14.75 -19.00 -9.25
N PRO A 80 -15.80 -18.53 -8.56
CA PRO A 80 -16.27 -19.16 -7.32
C PRO A 80 -16.50 -20.67 -7.44
N GLU A 81 -16.93 -21.12 -8.63
CA GLU A 81 -17.21 -22.51 -8.96
C GLU A 81 -15.97 -23.29 -9.45
N ALA A 82 -14.76 -22.74 -9.26
CA ALA A 82 -13.53 -23.36 -9.76
C ALA A 82 -13.32 -24.76 -9.18
N GLU A 83 -13.65 -24.98 -7.91
CA GLU A 83 -13.60 -26.31 -7.29
C GLU A 83 -14.52 -27.31 -8.01
N ASP A 84 -15.78 -26.94 -8.27
CA ASP A 84 -16.75 -27.78 -8.95
C ASP A 84 -16.34 -28.08 -10.40
N ILE A 85 -15.73 -27.11 -11.08
CA ILE A 85 -15.17 -27.29 -12.42
C ILE A 85 -14.02 -28.31 -12.36
N LEU A 86 -13.07 -28.14 -11.45
CA LEU A 86 -11.92 -29.05 -11.29
C LEU A 86 -12.37 -30.48 -10.93
N ARG A 87 -13.36 -30.63 -10.04
CA ARG A 87 -13.96 -31.93 -9.70
C ARG A 87 -14.69 -32.57 -10.89
N ARG A 88 -15.48 -31.81 -11.66
CA ARG A 88 -16.15 -32.31 -12.88
C ARG A 88 -15.17 -32.82 -13.92
N HIS A 89 -14.02 -32.17 -14.06
CA HIS A 89 -12.96 -32.57 -15.00
C HIS A 89 -11.98 -33.60 -14.44
N LYS A 90 -12.20 -34.10 -13.21
CA LYS A 90 -11.32 -35.06 -12.51
C LYS A 90 -9.88 -34.57 -12.35
N LEU A 91 -9.68 -33.24 -12.29
CA LEU A 91 -8.37 -32.60 -12.09
C LEU A 91 -8.11 -32.40 -10.59
N THR A 92 -8.10 -33.52 -9.85
CA THR A 92 -7.97 -33.50 -8.38
C THR A 92 -6.57 -33.14 -7.90
N GLU A 93 -5.55 -33.23 -8.76
CA GLU A 93 -4.19 -32.77 -8.46
C GLU A 93 -4.13 -31.25 -8.22
N CYS A 94 -5.10 -30.49 -8.73
CA CYS A 94 -5.21 -29.05 -8.50
C CYS A 94 -5.86 -28.69 -7.15
N LEU A 95 -6.35 -29.68 -6.39
CA LEU A 95 -7.05 -29.49 -5.12
C LEU A 95 -6.16 -29.93 -3.97
N GLU A 96 -5.60 -28.97 -3.25
CA GLU A 96 -4.86 -29.22 -2.02
C GLU A 96 -5.78 -29.00 -0.81
N THR A 97 -5.83 -29.96 0.11
CA THR A 97 -6.58 -29.81 1.36
C THR A 97 -5.63 -29.24 2.40
N THR A 98 -5.59 -27.92 2.52
CA THR A 98 -4.74 -27.25 3.52
C THR A 98 -5.53 -27.05 4.81
N THR A 99 -4.97 -27.44 5.95
CA THR A 99 -5.52 -27.11 7.27
C THR A 99 -5.33 -25.61 7.52
N ILE A 100 -6.44 -24.87 7.60
CA ILE A 100 -6.42 -23.42 7.84
C ILE A 100 -6.39 -23.15 9.34
N ILE A 101 -5.35 -22.47 9.82
CA ILE A 101 -5.28 -21.96 11.19
C ILE A 101 -6.18 -20.72 11.27
N ARG A 102 -7.22 -20.81 12.09
CA ARG A 102 -8.18 -19.72 12.31
C ARG A 102 -7.76 -18.86 13.49
N GLU A 103 -6.98 -17.82 13.21
CA GLU A 103 -6.53 -16.85 14.23
C GLU A 103 -7.72 -16.22 14.99
N ASP A 104 -8.85 -15.97 14.32
CA ASP A 104 -10.08 -15.45 14.92
C ASP A 104 -10.70 -16.38 15.98
N VAL A 105 -10.48 -17.68 15.84
CA VAL A 105 -10.95 -18.70 16.79
C VAL A 105 -9.96 -18.82 17.94
N ILE A 106 -8.65 -18.82 17.65
CA ILE A 106 -7.60 -18.85 18.66
C ILE A 106 -7.74 -17.68 19.63
N GLN A 107 -7.94 -16.46 19.11
CA GLN A 107 -8.14 -15.26 19.93
C GLN A 107 -9.38 -15.38 20.83
N ARG A 108 -10.51 -15.86 20.29
CA ARG A 108 -11.74 -16.07 21.07
C ARG A 108 -11.60 -17.15 22.14
N MET A 109 -10.87 -18.23 21.85
CA MET A 109 -10.60 -19.30 22.82
C MET A 109 -9.64 -18.83 23.92
N TYR A 110 -8.68 -17.97 23.59
CA TYR A 110 -7.84 -17.31 24.59
C TYR A 110 -8.64 -16.37 25.50
N GLU A 111 -9.53 -15.53 24.93
CA GLU A 111 -10.41 -14.64 25.71
C GLU A 111 -11.37 -15.40 26.64
N ARG A 112 -11.76 -16.62 26.25
CA ARG A 112 -12.57 -17.54 27.07
C ARG A 112 -11.77 -18.31 28.13
N GLY A 113 -10.44 -18.20 28.12
CA GLY A 113 -9.55 -18.93 29.01
C GLY A 113 -9.34 -20.40 28.65
N GLU A 114 -9.75 -20.84 27.46
CA GLU A 114 -9.58 -22.21 26.96
C GLU A 114 -8.14 -22.45 26.46
N ILE A 115 -7.45 -21.39 26.03
CA ILE A 115 -6.03 -21.41 25.66
C ILE A 115 -5.25 -20.66 26.75
N SER A 116 -4.22 -21.29 27.29
CA SER A 116 -3.36 -20.65 28.27
C SER A 116 -2.43 -19.62 27.62
N ILE A 117 -1.96 -18.66 28.42
CA ILE A 117 -0.99 -17.65 27.96
C ILE A 117 0.33 -18.26 27.47
N ASP A 118 0.71 -19.43 28.01
CA ASP A 118 1.92 -20.15 27.63
C ASP A 118 1.79 -20.70 26.20
N VAL A 119 0.64 -21.27 25.85
CA VAL A 119 0.35 -21.75 24.49
C VAL A 119 0.29 -20.58 23.49
N MET A 120 -0.25 -19.43 23.89
CA MET A 120 -0.22 -18.23 23.02
C MET A 120 1.19 -17.73 22.74
N LYS A 121 2.10 -17.80 23.72
CA LYS A 121 3.51 -17.42 23.52
C LYS A 121 4.27 -18.37 22.62
N GLU A 122 3.88 -19.64 22.55
CA GLU A 122 4.45 -20.60 21.60
C GLU A 122 3.92 -20.39 20.18
N LEU A 123 2.64 -20.01 20.04
CA LEU A 123 2.00 -19.78 18.74
C LEU A 123 2.43 -18.46 18.07
N TYR A 124 2.73 -17.43 18.86
CA TYR A 124 3.08 -16.10 18.35
C TYR A 124 4.53 -15.74 18.70
N VAL A 125 5.35 -15.57 17.68
CA VAL A 125 6.70 -15.00 17.83
C VAL A 125 6.59 -13.48 17.72
N GLU A 126 6.99 -12.77 18.77
CA GLU A 126 7.13 -11.32 18.71
C GLU A 126 8.26 -10.97 17.73
N LYS A 127 7.89 -10.39 16.59
CA LYS A 127 8.85 -9.84 15.64
C LYS A 127 9.08 -8.37 15.96
N GLU A 128 10.27 -8.04 16.46
CA GLU A 128 10.67 -6.65 16.62
C GLU A 128 10.72 -5.95 15.25
N THR A 129 9.85 -4.97 15.05
CA THR A 129 9.93 -4.04 13.92
C THR A 129 10.01 -2.62 14.46
N ARG A 130 10.98 -1.84 13.99
CA ARG A 130 11.17 -0.45 14.41
C ARG A 130 10.70 0.46 13.29
N ALA A 131 9.63 1.21 13.53
CA ALA A 131 9.15 2.24 12.62
C ALA A 131 9.85 3.58 12.94
N PHE A 132 10.48 4.19 11.95
CA PHE A 132 11.11 5.51 12.10
C PHE A 132 10.08 6.62 11.83
N SER A 133 10.01 7.61 12.72
CA SER A 133 9.21 8.81 12.50
C SER A 133 9.80 10.01 13.24
N VAL A 134 9.57 11.22 12.69
CA VAL A 134 9.94 12.49 13.34
C VAL A 134 8.67 13.26 13.66
N LYS A 135 8.51 13.63 14.93
CA LYS A 135 7.39 14.44 15.44
C LYS A 135 7.94 15.71 16.08
N VAL A 136 7.56 16.86 15.54
CA VAL A 136 7.87 18.18 16.12
C VAL A 136 6.73 18.57 17.05
N LYS A 137 7.03 18.94 18.30
CA LYS A 137 6.06 19.44 19.29
C LYS A 137 6.45 20.87 19.69
N LYS A 138 5.47 21.76 19.91
CA LYS A 138 5.72 23.06 20.53
C LYS A 138 6.21 22.84 21.96
N ARG A 139 7.29 23.51 22.37
CA ARG A 139 7.88 23.40 23.71
C ARG A 139 7.11 24.22 24.76
N PHE A 140 6.38 25.23 24.33
CA PHE A 140 5.55 26.08 25.18
C PHE A 140 4.12 26.07 24.64
N HIS A 141 3.15 25.85 25.54
CA HIS A 141 1.76 26.21 25.29
C HIS A 141 1.70 27.75 25.33
N GLU A 142 1.28 28.37 24.24
CA GLU A 142 0.86 29.77 24.27
C GLU A 142 -0.42 29.80 25.13
N GLU A 143 -0.37 30.52 26.26
CA GLU A 143 -1.56 30.99 27.00
C GLU A 143 -2.34 32.00 26.14
#